data_AF-A0A5D2WIG1-F1
#
_entry.id   AF-A0A5D2WIG1-F1
#
_cell.length_a   1.000
_cell.length_b   1.000
_cell.length_c   1.000
_cell.angle_alpha   90.00
_cell.angle_beta   90.00
_cell.angle_gamma   90.00
#
_symmetry.space_group_name_H-M   'P 1'
#
loop_
_entity.id
_entity.type
_entity.pdbx_description
1 polymer ?
#
loop_
_entity_poly.entity_id
_entity_poly.type
_entity_poly.pdbx_seq_one_letter_code
_entity_poly.pdbx_strand_id
1 'polypeptide(L)'
;MSLAVLCKNYMMRPFLSSRFQYSMEPLKRHFILRKKPKRKMKSTKYMKSFERLKIDMKKISKEQQSIKEGQGQVEAKFNAIEQECKQLCDEIDLMIRCSANTQIRLGLMFSILKARQQADFGTAAQLTGVLREIVGRDDEYKSEESGVRTDVQGKHVVT
;
A
#
# COMPACT_ATOMS: atom_id res chain seq x y z
N MET A 1 -8.28 -11.94 2.66
CA MET A 1 -9.59 -12.61 2.52
C MET A 1 -10.66 -11.54 2.49
N SER A 2 -11.42 -11.51 1.39
CA SER A 2 -12.22 -10.37 0.91
C SER A 2 -13.49 -10.13 1.74
N LEU A 3 -13.72 -8.88 2.15
CA LEU A 3 -14.96 -8.37 2.76
C LEU A 3 -16.09 -8.24 1.70
N ALA A 4 -16.38 -9.33 0.99
CA ALA A 4 -17.35 -9.36 -0.10
C ALA A 4 -18.40 -10.45 0.11
N VAL A 5 -19.09 -10.47 1.26
CA VAL A 5 -20.21 -11.44 1.47
C VAL A 5 -21.46 -10.87 2.13
N LEU A 6 -21.51 -9.62 2.62
CA LEU A 6 -22.70 -9.16 3.38
C LEU A 6 -23.70 -8.25 2.66
N CYS A 7 -23.70 -8.20 1.32
CA CYS A 7 -24.65 -7.36 0.57
C CYS A 7 -25.31 -8.06 -0.63
N LYS A 8 -25.72 -9.33 -0.48
CA LYS A 8 -26.48 -10.05 -1.52
C LYS A 8 -27.81 -10.69 -1.08
N ASN A 9 -28.27 -10.47 0.15
CA ASN A 9 -29.49 -11.13 0.66
C ASN A 9 -30.67 -10.18 0.98
N TYR A 10 -30.79 -9.06 0.28
CA TYR A 10 -32.00 -8.22 0.37
C TYR A 10 -32.43 -7.68 -1.00
N MET A 11 -32.64 -8.59 -1.96
CA MET A 11 -33.63 -8.41 -3.02
C MET A 11 -33.74 -9.73 -3.78
N MET A 12 -34.96 -10.10 -4.17
CA MET A 12 -35.38 -11.36 -4.81
C MET A 12 -35.81 -12.48 -3.84
N ARG A 13 -37.09 -12.42 -3.42
CA ARG A 13 -37.88 -13.64 -3.20
C ARG A 13 -39.09 -13.64 -4.15
N PRO A 14 -39.23 -14.67 -5.01
CA PRO A 14 -40.27 -14.73 -6.02
C PRO A 14 -41.58 -15.31 -5.46
N PHE A 15 -42.66 -14.84 -6.09
CA PHE A 15 -43.96 -15.47 -6.29
C PHE A 15 -44.03 -16.97 -5.99
N LEU A 16 -44.75 -17.37 -4.94
CA LEU A 16 -45.33 -18.71 -4.82
C LEU A 16 -46.73 -18.64 -4.19
N SER A 17 -47.69 -19.02 -5.03
CA SER A 17 -49.05 -19.46 -4.79
C SER A 17 -49.27 -20.17 -3.45
N SER A 18 -50.26 -19.71 -2.67
CA SER A 18 -51.04 -20.62 -1.83
C SER A 18 -52.53 -20.30 -1.91
N ARG A 19 -53.23 -21.31 -2.41
CA ARG A 19 -54.66 -21.50 -2.63
C ARG A 19 -55.44 -21.28 -1.34
N PHE A 20 -56.23 -20.21 -1.25
CA PHE A 20 -57.34 -20.10 -0.31
C PHE A 20 -58.65 -20.20 -1.09
N GLN A 21 -59.41 -21.26 -0.81
CA GLN A 21 -60.75 -21.52 -1.36
C GLN A 21 -61.70 -20.37 -1.03
N TYR A 22 -62.38 -19.86 -2.05
CA TYR A 22 -63.55 -19.00 -1.88
C TYR A 22 -64.74 -19.85 -1.43
N SER A 23 -65.27 -19.59 -0.24
CA SER A 23 -66.64 -19.95 0.12
C SER A 23 -67.52 -18.73 -0.14
N MET A 24 -68.37 -18.81 -1.16
CA MET A 24 -69.37 -17.78 -1.48
C MET A 24 -70.59 -17.98 -0.57
N GLU A 25 -70.79 -17.09 0.40
CA GLU A 25 -72.09 -16.90 1.05
C GLU A 25 -72.41 -15.40 1.09
N PRO A 26 -73.43 -14.90 0.35
CA PRO A 26 -73.67 -13.47 0.22
C PRO A 26 -74.54 -12.95 1.38
N LEU A 27 -73.92 -12.63 2.52
CA LEU A 27 -74.59 -11.87 3.56
C LEU A 27 -74.60 -10.38 3.20
N LYS A 28 -75.73 -9.89 2.68
CA LYS A 28 -75.95 -8.48 2.29
C LYS A 28 -75.78 -7.54 3.49
N ARG A 29 -74.57 -6.99 3.69
CA ARG A 29 -74.32 -5.85 4.57
C ARG A 29 -74.25 -4.59 3.71
N HIS A 30 -75.15 -3.65 3.95
CA HIS A 30 -75.06 -2.29 3.42
C HIS A 30 -73.78 -1.64 3.97
N PHE A 31 -72.71 -1.63 3.18
CA PHE A 31 -71.53 -0.84 3.46
C PHE A 31 -71.84 0.62 3.13
N ILE A 32 -72.20 1.42 4.13
CA ILE A 32 -72.12 2.87 4.01
C ILE A 32 -70.63 3.21 3.94
N LEU A 33 -70.12 3.41 2.71
CA LEU A 33 -68.81 3.98 2.45
C LEU A 33 -68.80 5.43 2.96
N ARG A 34 -68.52 5.60 4.27
CA ARG A 34 -68.06 6.89 4.79
C ARG A 34 -66.76 7.21 4.06
N LYS A 35 -66.83 8.14 3.09
CA LYS A 35 -65.64 8.72 2.46
C LYS A 35 -64.79 9.34 3.56
N LYS A 36 -63.69 8.68 3.95
CA LYS A 36 -62.70 9.27 4.84
C LYS A 36 -62.16 10.53 4.14
N PRO A 37 -62.08 11.69 4.82
CA PRO A 37 -61.50 12.87 4.21
C PRO A 37 -60.07 12.53 3.78
N LYS A 38 -59.76 12.70 2.49
CA LYS A 38 -58.40 12.57 1.98
C LYS A 38 -57.55 13.58 2.75
N ARG A 39 -56.77 13.13 3.73
CA ARG A 39 -55.73 13.97 4.34
C ARG A 39 -54.86 14.47 3.20
N LYS A 40 -54.95 15.76 2.86
CA LYS A 40 -54.00 16.39 1.94
C LYS A 40 -52.64 16.26 2.60
N MET A 41 -51.90 15.24 2.19
CA MET A 41 -50.56 14.96 2.69
C MET A 41 -49.74 16.22 2.44
N LYS A 42 -48.95 16.68 3.43
CA LYS A 42 -48.08 17.87 3.34
C LYS A 42 -46.90 17.60 2.36
N SER A 43 -47.19 17.15 1.14
CA SER A 43 -46.23 16.62 0.15
C SER A 43 -45.17 17.64 -0.24
N THR A 44 -45.53 18.93 -0.23
CA THR A 44 -44.61 20.04 -0.50
C THR A 44 -43.49 20.18 0.54
N LYS A 45 -43.72 19.86 1.81
CA LYS A 45 -42.65 19.90 2.84
C LYS A 45 -41.65 18.75 2.65
N TYR A 46 -42.15 17.55 2.37
CA TYR A 46 -41.31 16.36 2.13
C TYR A 46 -40.51 16.49 0.83
N MET A 47 -41.11 17.00 -0.24
CA MET A 47 -40.43 17.27 -1.51
C MET A 47 -39.25 18.26 -1.32
N LYS A 48 -39.46 19.35 -0.60
CA LYS A 48 -38.38 20.31 -0.28
C LYS A 48 -37.25 19.68 0.55
N SER A 49 -37.59 18.81 1.51
CA SER A 49 -36.60 18.10 2.31
C SER A 49 -35.80 17.09 1.48
N PHE A 50 -36.47 16.41 0.54
CA PHE A 50 -35.84 15.45 -0.35
C PHE A 50 -34.87 16.13 -1.33
N GLU A 51 -35.24 17.28 -1.89
CA GLU A 51 -34.34 18.04 -2.76
C GLU A 51 -33.11 18.57 -2.00
N ARG A 52 -33.26 19.01 -0.74
CA ARG A 52 -32.10 19.36 0.10
C ARG A 52 -31.20 18.16 0.33
N LEU A 53 -31.77 17.01 0.70
CA LEU A 53 -31.01 15.77 0.88
C LEU A 53 -30.25 15.38 -0.39
N LYS A 54 -30.87 15.52 -1.57
CA LYS A 54 -30.22 15.23 -2.85
C LYS A 54 -29.03 16.14 -3.14
N ILE A 55 -29.13 17.43 -2.80
CA ILE A 55 -28.03 18.39 -2.92
C ILE A 55 -26.91 18.02 -1.95
N ASP A 56 -27.24 17.72 -0.69
CA ASP A 56 -26.27 17.35 0.34
C ASP A 56 -25.54 16.05 -0.04
N MET A 57 -26.26 15.04 -0.53
CA MET A 57 -25.66 13.79 -1.03
C MET A 57 -24.68 14.03 -2.18
N LYS A 58 -25.01 14.93 -3.13
CA LYS A 58 -24.10 15.30 -4.20
C LYS A 58 -22.85 16.01 -3.68
N LYS A 59 -22.99 16.88 -2.67
CA LYS A 59 -21.87 17.57 -2.03
C LYS A 59 -20.95 16.56 -1.33
N ILE A 60 -21.52 15.69 -0.50
CA ILE A 60 -20.79 14.61 0.18
C ILE A 60 -20.06 13.73 -0.83
N SER A 61 -20.71 13.35 -1.93
CA SER A 61 -20.08 12.53 -2.98
C SER A 61 -18.85 13.19 -3.59
N LYS A 62 -18.85 14.53 -3.77
CA LYS A 62 -17.69 15.27 -4.28
C LYS A 62 -16.58 15.36 -3.24
N GLU A 63 -16.94 15.59 -1.98
CA GLU A 63 -15.97 15.63 -0.88
C GLU A 63 -15.29 14.27 -0.70
N GLN A 64 -16.04 13.16 -0.75
CA GLN A 64 -15.49 11.81 -0.67
C GLN A 64 -14.55 11.50 -1.84
N GLN A 65 -14.87 11.96 -3.05
CA GLN A 65 -13.98 11.82 -4.20
C GLN A 65 -12.65 12.56 -3.97
N SER A 66 -12.70 13.81 -3.49
CA SER A 66 -11.51 14.59 -3.18
C SER A 66 -10.67 13.96 -2.06
N ILE A 67 -11.32 13.40 -1.02
CA ILE A 67 -10.64 12.68 0.06
C ILE A 67 -9.91 11.46 -0.50
N LYS A 68 -10.57 10.67 -1.36
CA LYS A 68 -9.97 9.48 -1.97
C LYS A 68 -8.75 9.84 -2.82
N GLU A 69 -8.84 10.92 -3.59
CA GLU A 69 -7.71 11.42 -4.40
C GLU A 69 -6.57 11.90 -3.50
N GLY A 70 -6.86 12.62 -2.42
CA GLY A 70 -5.87 13.04 -1.44
C GLY A 70 -5.18 11.85 -0.75
N GLN A 71 -5.95 10.82 -0.37
CA GLN A 71 -5.42 9.59 0.21
C GLN A 71 -4.48 8.86 -0.76
N GLY A 72 -4.86 8.74 -2.04
CA GLY A 72 -4.00 8.12 -3.05
C GLY A 72 -2.69 8.88 -3.29
N GLN A 73 -2.71 10.21 -3.23
CA GLN A 73 -1.49 11.02 -3.31
C GLN A 73 -0.59 10.83 -2.10
N VAL A 74 -1.17 10.75 -0.90
CA VAL A 74 -0.41 10.49 0.34
C VAL A 74 0.22 9.10 0.28
N GLU A 75 -0.54 8.08 -0.09
CA GLU A 75 -0.06 6.71 -0.25
C GLU A 75 1.10 6.62 -1.27
N ALA A 76 0.96 7.27 -2.43
CA ALA A 76 2.03 7.30 -3.42
C ALA A 76 3.33 7.94 -2.88
N LYS A 77 3.22 9.02 -2.10
CA LYS A 77 4.39 9.66 -1.46
C LYS A 77 5.02 8.76 -0.41
N PHE A 78 4.21 8.10 0.42
CA PHE A 78 4.72 7.16 1.42
C PHE A 78 5.45 5.98 0.77
N ASN A 79 4.90 5.42 -0.30
CA ASN A 79 5.55 4.33 -1.03
C ASN A 79 6.88 4.77 -1.65
N ALA A 80 6.98 6.00 -2.17
CA ALA A 80 8.24 6.55 -2.67
C ALA A 80 9.27 6.72 -1.54
N ILE A 81 8.86 7.27 -0.40
CA ILE A 81 9.72 7.41 0.79
C ILE A 81 10.20 6.04 1.26
N GLU A 82 9.32 5.03 1.33
CA GLU A 82 9.69 3.69 1.76
C GLU A 82 10.74 3.05 0.83
N GLN A 83 10.60 3.26 -0.47
CA GLN A 83 11.61 2.80 -1.45
C GLN A 83 12.95 3.51 -1.27
N GLU A 84 12.95 4.83 -1.08
CA GLU A 84 14.17 5.59 -0.79
C GLU A 84 14.82 5.14 0.51
N CYS A 85 14.04 4.94 1.57
CA CYS A 85 14.55 4.42 2.85
C CYS A 85 15.20 3.05 2.68
N LYS A 86 14.60 2.15 1.89
CA LYS A 86 15.20 0.84 1.63
C LYS A 86 16.55 0.97 0.91
N GLN A 87 16.62 1.82 -0.12
CA GLN A 87 17.87 2.07 -0.84
C GLN A 87 18.95 2.67 0.07
N LEU A 88 18.57 3.60 0.95
CA LEU A 88 19.48 4.18 1.94
C LEU A 88 19.99 3.14 2.93
N CYS A 89 19.14 2.23 3.40
CA CYS A 89 19.57 1.13 4.25
C CYS A 89 20.57 0.21 3.55
N ASP A 90 20.31 -0.16 2.29
CA ASP A 90 21.22 -1.00 1.49
C ASP A 90 22.60 -0.32 1.30
N GLU A 91 22.60 1.00 1.05
CA GLU A 91 23.83 1.79 0.92
C GLU A 91 24.60 1.90 2.24
N ILE A 92 23.90 2.13 3.37
CA ILE A 92 24.51 2.16 4.70
C ILE A 92 25.15 0.80 5.03
N ASP A 93 24.48 -0.30 4.74
CA ASP A 93 25.02 -1.64 4.98
C ASP A 93 26.26 -1.91 4.13
N LEU A 94 26.30 -1.40 2.89
CA LEU A 94 27.50 -1.43 2.06
C LEU A 94 28.62 -0.59 2.69
N MET A 95 28.33 0.64 3.12
CA MET A 95 29.31 1.53 3.77
C MET A 95 29.87 0.91 5.05
N ILE A 96 29.03 0.30 5.89
CA ILE A 96 29.45 -0.39 7.11
C ILE A 96 30.43 -1.52 6.76
N ARG A 97 30.08 -2.39 5.81
CA ARG A 97 30.95 -3.48 5.35
C ARG A 97 32.29 -2.96 4.80
N CYS A 98 32.25 -1.96 3.95
CA CYS A 98 33.44 -1.31 3.40
C CYS A 98 34.34 -0.69 4.50
N SER A 99 33.72 -0.01 5.47
CA SER A 99 34.45 0.62 6.58
C SER A 99 35.12 -0.41 7.49
N ALA A 100 34.39 -1.49 7.84
CA ALA A 100 34.90 -2.57 8.67
C ALA A 100 36.09 -3.26 7.99
N ASN A 101 35.98 -3.52 6.69
CA ASN A 101 37.07 -4.09 5.90
C ASN A 101 38.30 -3.16 5.89
N THR A 102 38.08 -1.86 5.65
CA THR A 102 39.16 -0.87 5.70
C THR A 102 39.85 -0.84 7.07
N GLN A 103 39.10 -0.91 8.17
CA GLN A 103 39.65 -0.98 9.52
C GLN A 103 40.46 -2.26 9.74
N ILE A 104 39.99 -3.41 9.26
CA ILE A 104 40.73 -4.69 9.32
C ILE A 104 42.06 -4.56 8.57
N ARG A 105 42.03 -4.05 7.33
CA ARG A 105 43.24 -3.85 6.50
C ARG A 105 44.25 -2.95 7.20
N LEU A 106 43.80 -1.81 7.74
CA LEU A 106 44.66 -0.90 8.50
C LEU A 106 45.25 -1.58 9.75
N GLY A 107 44.44 -2.31 10.52
CA GLY A 107 44.90 -3.06 11.70
C GLY A 107 45.98 -4.09 11.37
N LEU A 108 45.83 -4.79 10.25
CA LEU A 108 46.85 -5.72 9.74
C LEU A 108 48.12 -4.99 9.31
N MET A 109 48.00 -3.88 8.57
CA MET A 109 49.15 -3.06 8.17
C MET A 109 49.95 -2.57 9.38
N PHE A 110 49.28 -2.07 10.42
CA PHE A 110 49.95 -1.66 11.67
C PHE A 110 50.63 -2.84 12.37
N SER A 111 49.97 -4.00 12.41
CA SER A 111 50.54 -5.21 13.02
C SER A 111 51.79 -5.70 12.28
N ILE A 112 51.80 -5.62 10.95
CA ILE A 112 52.97 -5.93 10.12
C ILE A 112 54.13 -4.97 10.43
N LEU A 113 53.85 -3.67 10.50
CA LEU A 113 54.88 -2.67 10.83
C LEU A 113 55.48 -2.93 12.22
N LYS A 114 54.64 -3.29 13.20
CA LYS A 114 55.08 -3.63 14.55
C LYS A 114 55.94 -4.90 14.57
N ALA A 115 55.54 -5.96 13.87
CA ALA A 115 56.34 -7.19 13.77
C ALA A 115 57.71 -6.93 13.13
N ARG A 116 57.75 -6.11 12.07
CA ARG A 116 59.01 -5.68 11.45
C ARG A 116 59.88 -4.85 12.38
N GLN A 117 59.30 -3.93 13.15
CA GLN A 117 60.01 -3.15 14.15
C GLN A 117 60.64 -4.04 15.22
N GLN A 118 60.00 -5.16 15.56
CA GLN A 118 60.48 -6.15 16.52
C GLN A 118 61.41 -7.22 15.90
N ALA A 119 61.77 -7.09 14.62
CA ALA A 119 62.53 -8.08 13.85
C ALA A 119 61.86 -9.47 13.76
N ASP A 120 60.56 -9.57 14.01
CA ASP A 120 59.78 -10.79 13.84
C ASP A 120 59.27 -10.88 12.38
N PHE A 121 60.17 -11.32 11.50
CA PHE A 121 59.87 -11.48 10.09
C PHE A 121 58.92 -12.66 9.80
N GLY A 122 58.87 -13.66 10.67
CA GLY A 122 57.96 -14.80 10.55
C GLY A 122 56.51 -14.35 10.65
N THR A 123 56.18 -13.63 11.74
CA THR A 123 54.84 -13.07 11.94
C THR A 123 54.50 -12.01 10.88
N ALA A 124 55.47 -11.15 10.51
CA ALA A 124 55.25 -10.15 9.46
C ALA A 124 54.91 -10.79 8.10
N ALA A 125 55.54 -11.91 7.73
CA ALA A 125 55.26 -12.64 6.51
C ALA A 125 53.86 -13.28 6.54
N GLN A 126 53.49 -13.91 7.66
CA GLN A 126 52.16 -14.49 7.86
C GLN A 126 51.05 -13.44 7.72
N LEU A 127 51.17 -12.32 8.43
CA LEU A 127 50.19 -11.22 8.36
C LEU A 127 50.11 -10.58 6.97
N THR A 128 51.23 -10.53 6.23
CA THR A 128 51.25 -10.06 4.84
C THR A 128 50.50 -11.02 3.92
N GLY A 129 50.60 -12.34 4.16
CA GLY A 129 49.79 -13.35 3.47
C GLY A 129 48.30 -13.14 3.69
N VAL A 130 47.89 -13.00 4.94
CA VAL A 130 46.48 -12.73 5.32
C VAL A 130 45.96 -11.44 4.68
N LEU A 131 46.74 -10.36 4.71
CA LEU A 131 46.35 -9.09 4.08
C LEU A 131 46.16 -9.25 2.57
N ARG A 132 47.01 -10.03 1.89
CA ARG A 132 46.88 -10.31 0.45
C ARG A 132 45.59 -11.06 0.13
N GLU A 133 45.23 -12.04 0.95
CA GLU A 133 43.97 -12.79 0.77
C GLU A 133 42.74 -11.90 0.94
N ILE A 134 42.72 -11.04 1.96
CA ILE A 134 41.62 -10.10 2.21
C ILE A 134 41.49 -9.12 1.04
N VAL A 135 42.62 -8.54 0.58
CA VAL A 135 42.60 -7.60 -0.55
C VAL A 135 42.11 -8.28 -1.83
N GLY A 136 42.59 -9.50 -2.11
CA GLY A 136 42.19 -10.25 -3.30
C GLY A 136 40.70 -10.60 -3.33
N ARG A 137 40.09 -10.92 -2.17
CA ARG A 137 38.65 -11.20 -2.09
C ARG A 137 37.80 -9.98 -2.41
N ASP A 138 38.22 -8.79 -2.00
CA ASP A 138 37.44 -7.56 -2.19
C ASP A 138 37.41 -7.07 -3.64
N ASP A 139 38.42 -7.42 -4.44
CA ASP A 139 38.47 -7.08 -5.86
C ASP A 139 37.46 -7.90 -6.69
N GLU A 140 37.16 -9.13 -6.25
CA GLU A 140 36.14 -10.01 -6.86
C GLU A 140 34.72 -9.44 -6.66
N TYR A 141 34.38 -8.99 -5.44
CA TYR A 141 33.05 -8.42 -5.14
C TYR A 141 32.75 -7.12 -5.91
N LYS A 142 33.76 -6.33 -6.29
CA LYS A 142 33.57 -5.11 -7.09
C LYS A 142 33.24 -5.37 -8.56
N SER A 143 33.61 -6.53 -9.08
CA SER A 143 33.36 -6.92 -10.47
C SER A 143 31.94 -7.45 -10.70
N GLU A 144 31.27 -7.93 -9.65
CA GLU A 144 29.89 -8.45 -9.73
C GLU A 144 28.82 -7.35 -9.58
N GLU A 145 29.09 -6.30 -8.78
CA GLU A 145 28.14 -5.20 -8.56
C GLU A 145 28.07 -4.18 -9.72
N SER A 146 29.06 -4.16 -10.62
CA SER A 146 29.08 -3.27 -11.79
C SER A 146 28.29 -3.81 -13.01
N GLY A 147 27.76 -5.03 -12.93
CA GLY A 147 27.00 -5.68 -14.02
C GLY A 147 25.48 -5.48 -14.01
N VAL A 148 24.90 -4.81 -13.00
CA VAL A 148 23.43 -4.68 -12.88
C VAL A 148 23.05 -3.23 -12.64
N ARG A 149 23.11 -2.39 -13.69
CA ARG A 149 22.36 -1.12 -13.78
C ARG A 149 22.43 -0.49 -15.17
N THR A 150 22.04 -1.23 -16.19
CA THR A 150 21.48 -0.62 -17.39
C THR A 150 20.30 -1.47 -17.83
N ASP A 151 19.09 -0.92 -17.72
CA ASP A 151 18.16 -0.95 -18.84
C ASP A 151 17.00 0.06 -18.70
N VAL A 152 16.96 0.93 -19.71
CA VAL A 152 15.76 1.37 -20.46
C VAL A 152 14.74 2.26 -19.74
N GLN A 153 14.93 3.58 -19.92
CA GLN A 153 13.89 4.38 -20.55
C GLN A 153 14.52 5.54 -21.35
N GLY A 154 14.66 5.33 -22.66
CA GLY A 154 14.95 6.43 -23.57
C GLY A 154 13.83 7.46 -23.54
N LYS A 155 14.21 8.73 -23.44
CA LYS A 155 13.52 9.89 -24.03
C LYS A 155 14.44 11.10 -23.99
N HIS A 156 14.96 11.45 -25.16
CA HIS A 156 15.32 12.82 -25.51
C HIS A 156 14.08 13.71 -25.42
N VAL A 157 14.18 14.85 -24.74
CA VAL A 157 13.60 16.11 -25.20
C VAL A 157 14.62 17.21 -24.93
N VAL A 158 15.19 17.72 -26.01
CA VAL A 158 15.77 19.06 -26.07
C VAL A 158 14.59 20.02 -26.24
N THR A 159 14.51 20.99 -25.35
CA THR A 159 14.04 22.37 -25.64
C THR A 159 14.88 23.30 -24.80
#